data_AF-A0A521I6M2-F1
#
_entry.id   AF-A0A521I6M2-F1
#
_cell.length_a   1.000
_cell.length_b   1.000
_cell.length_c   1.000
_cell.angle_alpha   90.00
_cell.angle_beta   90.00
_cell.angle_gamma   90.00
#
_symmetry.space_group_name_H-M   'P 1'
#
loop_
_entity.id
_entity.type
_entity.pdbx_description
1 polymer ?
#
loop_
_entity_poly.entity_id
_entity_poly.type
_entity_poly.pdbx_seq_one_letter_code
_entity_poly.pdbx_strand_id
1 'polypeptide(L)'
;GQGNAAIVPFVDLSLYVMTPEFGAASQLEKIDMLDFADFVAINKFDRKGAQDALRDVRKQYQRNRELFNQSTDEMPVFGTMAARFNDDGVTALYQAMLPALVGKGLKATKSKLPVVKVRASSEGRAIVPADRTRYLAEIADTVRGYHKHIEQQARVARERQSLKIAKGLFEQCGKEAGSFAELIDWKDGELTPAARKLLEMWPKTKELYAADEYVVKIRDKEIRTQLTHTSLSGSKIRKVALPDFEDDGETLKFLMKENVPGSFPYTAGVFAFKREGEDPTRMFAGEGDAFRTNRRFKKVSEGMPAHRLSTAFDSVTLYGCDPDLRPDIYGKIGNSGVSIATLDDMKVLYDGFDLCAPSTSVSMTINGPAPIILAFFFNTAIDQQVARFKADNGR
;
A
#
# COMPACT_ATOMS: atom_id res chain seq x y z
N GLY A 1 33.10 -16.38 -17.62
CA GLY A 1 32.76 -17.64 -16.93
C GLY A 1 33.33 -17.60 -15.53
N GLN A 2 33.15 -18.67 -14.75
CA GLN A 2 33.67 -18.76 -13.36
C GLN A 2 35.20 -18.66 -13.28
N GLY A 3 35.94 -19.07 -14.33
CA GLY A 3 37.40 -18.90 -14.44
C GLY A 3 37.81 -17.75 -15.38
N ASN A 4 37.40 -16.51 -15.11
CA ASN A 4 37.93 -15.35 -15.84
C ASN A 4 38.52 -14.34 -14.85
N ALA A 5 39.83 -14.12 -14.97
CA ALA A 5 40.61 -13.17 -14.18
C ALA A 5 41.39 -12.17 -15.06
N ALA A 6 40.95 -11.94 -16.30
CA ALA A 6 41.70 -11.17 -17.31
C ALA A 6 42.00 -9.71 -16.92
N ILE A 7 41.31 -9.16 -15.91
CA ILE A 7 41.55 -7.79 -15.44
C ILE A 7 42.83 -7.65 -14.62
N VAL A 8 43.28 -8.72 -13.96
CA VAL A 8 44.38 -8.72 -12.98
C VAL A 8 45.68 -8.09 -13.50
N PRO A 9 46.20 -8.41 -14.71
CA PRO A 9 47.46 -7.83 -15.18
C PRO A 9 47.36 -6.33 -15.54
N PHE A 10 46.16 -5.74 -15.57
CA PHE A 10 45.93 -4.35 -15.98
C PHE A 10 45.65 -3.40 -14.81
N VAL A 11 45.65 -3.90 -13.56
CA VAL A 11 45.26 -3.12 -12.37
C VAL A 11 46.22 -3.34 -11.21
N ASP A 12 46.41 -2.30 -10.39
CA ASP A 12 47.26 -2.38 -9.18
C ASP A 12 46.60 -3.11 -8.01
N LEU A 13 45.27 -3.09 -7.98
CA LEU A 13 44.39 -3.73 -7.00
C LEU A 13 43.12 -4.21 -7.70
N SER A 14 42.57 -5.32 -7.23
CA SER A 14 41.42 -6.00 -7.81
C SER A 14 40.33 -6.28 -6.77
N LEU A 15 39.07 -6.02 -7.16
CA LEU A 15 37.89 -6.28 -6.35
C LEU A 15 37.00 -7.29 -7.08
N TYR A 16 36.82 -8.47 -6.49
CA TYR A 16 35.87 -9.45 -6.99
C TYR A 16 34.49 -9.24 -6.38
N VAL A 17 33.46 -9.07 -7.21
CA VAL A 17 32.08 -8.88 -6.76
C VAL A 17 31.25 -10.11 -7.10
N MET A 18 30.55 -10.66 -6.12
CA MET A 18 29.67 -11.82 -6.27
C MET A 18 28.37 -11.65 -5.49
N THR A 19 27.43 -12.58 -5.68
CA THR A 19 26.19 -12.66 -4.90
C THR A 19 26.22 -13.87 -3.95
N PRO A 20 25.37 -13.92 -2.91
CA PRO A 20 25.23 -15.10 -2.06
C PRO A 20 24.85 -16.38 -2.80
N GLU A 21 24.23 -16.25 -3.97
CA GLU A 21 23.81 -17.38 -4.81
C GLU A 21 24.96 -17.80 -5.75
N PHE A 22 25.79 -18.74 -5.31
CA PHE A 22 26.86 -19.36 -6.12
C PHE A 22 26.75 -20.89 -6.23
N GLY A 23 25.65 -21.46 -5.75
CA GLY A 23 25.42 -22.91 -5.70
C GLY A 23 26.07 -23.54 -4.46
N ALA A 24 26.69 -24.71 -4.63
CA ALA A 24 27.38 -25.40 -3.54
C ALA A 24 28.73 -24.73 -3.20
N ALA A 25 29.19 -24.85 -1.96
CA ALA A 25 30.48 -24.32 -1.51
C ALA A 25 31.67 -24.80 -2.37
N SER A 26 31.61 -26.02 -2.92
CA SER A 26 32.64 -26.56 -3.82
C SER A 26 32.77 -25.82 -5.16
N GLN A 27 31.80 -24.98 -5.52
CA GLN A 27 31.92 -24.12 -6.70
C GLN A 27 32.95 -23.01 -6.50
N LEU A 28 33.24 -22.62 -5.25
CA LEU A 28 34.21 -21.56 -4.95
C LEU A 28 35.64 -21.97 -5.34
N GLU A 29 35.95 -23.26 -5.32
CA GLU A 29 37.23 -23.82 -5.77
C GLU A 29 37.45 -23.68 -7.28
N LYS A 30 36.40 -23.38 -8.05
CA LYS A 30 36.45 -23.20 -9.51
C LYS A 30 36.45 -21.73 -9.94
N ILE A 31 36.50 -20.80 -8.97
CA ILE A 31 36.48 -19.37 -9.25
C ILE A 31 37.90 -18.85 -9.19
N ASP A 32 38.59 -18.82 -10.33
CA ASP A 32 39.97 -18.35 -10.46
C ASP A 32 40.17 -16.96 -9.84
N MET A 33 39.17 -16.08 -9.95
CA MET A 33 39.28 -14.71 -9.43
C MET A 33 39.47 -14.65 -7.90
N LEU A 34 39.08 -15.68 -7.14
CA LEU A 34 39.32 -15.72 -5.69
C LEU A 34 40.81 -15.89 -5.33
N ASP A 35 41.61 -16.44 -6.25
CA ASP A 35 43.07 -16.53 -6.09
C ASP A 35 43.75 -15.17 -6.24
N PHE A 36 43.22 -14.31 -7.11
CA PHE A 36 43.87 -13.05 -7.47
C PHE A 36 43.30 -11.82 -6.74
N ALA A 37 42.02 -11.83 -6.37
CA ALA A 37 41.32 -10.65 -5.86
C ALA A 37 41.90 -10.13 -4.54
N ASP A 38 42.34 -8.87 -4.47
CA ASP A 38 42.80 -8.24 -3.22
C ASP A 38 41.65 -8.05 -2.22
N PHE A 39 40.45 -7.81 -2.75
CA PHE A 39 39.21 -7.65 -1.97
C PHE A 39 38.09 -8.45 -2.62
N VAL A 40 37.17 -8.95 -1.79
CA VAL A 40 35.95 -9.63 -2.25
C VAL A 40 34.73 -8.94 -1.66
N ALA A 41 33.75 -8.60 -2.49
CA ALA A 41 32.46 -8.07 -2.08
C ALA A 41 31.34 -9.05 -2.44
N ILE A 42 30.70 -9.62 -1.43
CA ILE A 42 29.47 -10.39 -1.57
C ILE A 42 28.32 -9.37 -1.51
N ASN A 43 27.94 -8.86 -2.68
CA ASN A 43 26.87 -7.87 -2.83
C ASN A 43 25.48 -8.55 -2.82
N LYS A 44 24.42 -7.77 -2.60
CA LYS A 44 23.05 -8.28 -2.35
C LYS A 44 22.98 -9.10 -1.06
N PHE A 45 23.62 -8.59 0.00
CA PHE A 45 23.70 -9.26 1.30
C PHE A 45 22.34 -9.36 2.03
N ASP A 46 21.27 -8.77 1.49
CA ASP A 46 19.87 -8.98 1.89
C ASP A 46 19.31 -10.36 1.49
N ARG A 47 20.00 -11.09 0.62
CA ARG A 47 19.53 -12.39 0.11
C ARG A 47 19.69 -13.49 1.16
N LYS A 48 18.78 -14.47 1.10
CA LYS A 48 18.84 -15.65 1.97
C LYS A 48 20.17 -16.39 1.76
N GLY A 49 20.80 -16.79 2.86
CA GLY A 49 22.09 -17.49 2.84
C GLY A 49 23.31 -16.58 2.71
N ALA A 50 23.15 -15.25 2.77
CA ALA A 50 24.28 -14.30 2.71
C ALA A 50 25.33 -14.52 3.81
N GLN A 51 24.93 -14.88 5.02
CA GLN A 51 25.86 -15.18 6.12
C GLN A 51 26.66 -16.46 5.88
N ASP A 52 26.02 -17.51 5.37
CA ASP A 52 26.70 -18.75 5.00
C ASP A 52 27.65 -18.51 3.82
N ALA A 53 27.21 -17.76 2.82
CA ALA A 53 28.03 -17.32 1.70
C ALA A 53 29.30 -16.57 2.18
N LEU A 54 29.15 -15.65 3.13
CA LEU A 54 30.28 -14.92 3.71
C LEU A 54 31.29 -15.85 4.38
N ARG A 55 30.79 -16.79 5.19
CA ARG A 55 31.64 -17.78 5.86
C ARG A 55 32.40 -18.63 4.84
N ASP A 56 31.72 -19.13 3.82
CA ASP A 56 32.30 -20.08 2.87
C ASP A 56 33.34 -19.39 1.96
N VAL A 57 33.06 -18.16 1.51
CA VAL A 57 34.01 -17.36 0.72
C VAL A 57 35.22 -16.92 1.55
N ARG A 58 35.05 -16.57 2.83
CA ARG A 58 36.18 -16.27 3.74
C ARG A 58 37.11 -17.47 3.88
N LYS A 59 36.54 -18.66 4.10
CA LYS A 59 37.32 -19.91 4.19
C LYS A 59 38.04 -20.21 2.89
N GLN A 60 37.39 -20.03 1.74
CA GLN A 60 38.04 -20.24 0.45
C GLN A 60 39.18 -19.25 0.23
N TYR A 61 38.95 -17.96 0.48
CA TYR A 61 39.98 -16.91 0.35
C TYR A 61 41.20 -17.21 1.23
N GLN A 62 40.98 -17.65 2.47
CA GLN A 62 42.03 -18.05 3.39
C GLN A 62 42.84 -19.23 2.85
N ARG A 63 42.17 -20.27 2.31
CA ARG A 63 42.81 -21.47 1.74
C ARG A 63 43.66 -21.13 0.52
N ASN A 64 43.12 -20.32 -0.40
CA ASN A 64 43.81 -19.93 -1.64
C ASN A 64 45.13 -19.18 -1.37
N ARG A 65 45.29 -18.58 -0.18
CA ARG A 65 46.48 -17.84 0.24
C ARG A 65 47.25 -18.49 1.39
N GLU A 66 46.87 -19.71 1.78
CA GLU A 66 47.49 -20.47 2.88
C GLU A 66 47.57 -19.71 4.23
N LEU A 67 46.64 -18.78 4.48
CA LEU A 67 46.61 -17.91 5.67
C LEU A 67 46.01 -18.60 6.91
N PHE A 68 46.38 -19.86 7.17
CA PHE A 68 45.79 -20.69 8.23
C PHE A 68 46.04 -20.18 9.65
N ASN A 69 47.02 -19.29 9.83
CA ASN A 69 47.35 -18.66 11.11
C ASN A 69 46.54 -17.38 11.41
N GLN A 70 45.70 -16.91 10.47
CA GLN A 70 44.85 -15.73 10.64
C GLN A 70 43.39 -16.13 10.82
N SER A 71 42.58 -15.29 11.47
CA SER A 71 41.14 -15.56 11.57
C SER A 71 40.46 -15.37 10.22
N THR A 72 39.48 -16.22 9.89
CA THR A 72 38.66 -16.04 8.68
C THR A 72 37.94 -14.69 8.64
N ASP A 73 37.66 -14.10 9.80
CA ASP A 73 36.98 -12.80 9.92
C ASP A 73 37.88 -11.60 9.55
N GLU A 74 39.19 -11.81 9.50
CA GLU A 74 40.16 -10.79 9.10
C GLU A 74 40.34 -10.71 7.57
N MET A 75 39.94 -11.77 6.85
CA MET A 75 40.03 -11.84 5.40
C MET A 75 39.32 -10.65 4.76
N PRO A 76 39.84 -10.09 3.65
CA PRO A 76 39.26 -8.94 2.96
C PRO A 76 38.00 -9.30 2.15
N VAL A 77 37.07 -10.01 2.78
CA VAL A 77 35.78 -10.45 2.24
C VAL A 77 34.66 -9.72 3.00
N PHE A 78 33.88 -8.95 2.25
CA PHE A 78 32.87 -8.03 2.79
C PHE A 78 31.47 -8.39 2.29
N GLY A 79 30.50 -8.42 3.20
CA GLY A 79 29.08 -8.40 2.82
C GLY A 79 28.63 -6.98 2.51
N THR A 80 28.06 -6.73 1.33
CA THR A 80 27.66 -5.38 0.90
C THR A 80 26.23 -5.35 0.36
N MET A 81 25.57 -4.21 0.52
CA MET A 81 24.24 -3.96 -0.05
C MET A 81 24.25 -2.63 -0.80
N ALA A 82 24.75 -2.64 -2.04
CA ALA A 82 24.85 -1.41 -2.85
C ALA A 82 23.49 -0.72 -3.11
N ALA A 83 22.39 -1.48 -3.08
CA ALA A 83 21.04 -0.95 -3.24
C ALA A 83 20.54 -0.18 -2.01
N ARG A 84 21.21 -0.29 -0.87
CA ARG A 84 20.87 0.41 0.37
C ARG A 84 21.67 1.71 0.46
N PHE A 85 20.96 2.83 0.53
CA PHE A 85 21.59 4.11 0.80
C PHE A 85 22.31 4.08 2.16
N ASN A 86 23.55 4.58 2.18
CA ASN A 86 24.40 4.65 3.37
C ASN A 86 24.63 3.29 4.06
N ASP A 87 24.84 2.24 3.27
CA ASP A 87 25.16 0.91 3.77
C ASP A 87 26.52 0.88 4.50
N ASP A 88 26.53 0.30 5.69
CA ASP A 88 27.72 0.17 6.52
C ASP A 88 28.69 -0.91 6.02
N GLY A 89 28.17 -1.95 5.34
CA GLY A 89 28.99 -2.95 4.65
C GLY A 89 29.81 -2.35 3.50
N VAL A 90 29.18 -1.54 2.64
CA VAL A 90 29.87 -0.78 1.59
C VAL A 90 30.88 0.20 2.19
N THR A 91 30.52 0.87 3.28
CA THR A 91 31.42 1.77 4.00
C THR A 91 32.65 1.03 4.54
N ALA A 92 32.47 -0.19 5.07
CA ALA A 92 33.56 -1.04 5.56
C ALA A 92 34.51 -1.47 4.42
N LEU A 93 33.96 -1.87 3.27
CA LEU A 93 34.75 -2.19 2.08
C LEU A 93 35.58 -0.98 1.63
N TYR A 94 34.97 0.21 1.55
CA TYR A 94 35.68 1.44 1.23
C TYR A 94 36.83 1.72 2.22
N GLN A 95 36.57 1.58 3.52
CA GLN A 95 37.57 1.82 4.57
C GLN A 95 38.73 0.83 4.54
N ALA A 96 38.52 -0.39 4.04
CA ALA A 96 39.57 -1.38 3.82
C ALA A 96 40.38 -1.12 2.54
N MET A 97 39.73 -0.66 1.47
CA MET A 97 40.38 -0.35 0.20
C MET A 97 41.23 0.93 0.25
N LEU A 98 40.79 1.94 0.99
CA LEU A 98 41.45 3.24 1.00
C LEU A 98 42.94 3.17 1.43
N PRO A 99 43.33 2.50 2.53
CA PRO A 99 44.74 2.34 2.88
C PRO A 99 45.55 1.60 1.82
N ALA A 100 44.98 0.58 1.17
CA ALA A 100 45.66 -0.16 0.11
C ALA A 100 45.92 0.74 -1.12
N LEU A 101 44.95 1.56 -1.51
CA LEU A 101 45.12 2.54 -2.59
C LEU A 101 46.14 3.63 -2.24
N VAL A 102 46.15 4.11 -0.99
CA VAL A 102 47.18 5.05 -0.50
C VAL A 102 48.57 4.43 -0.57
N GLY A 103 48.69 3.14 -0.21
CA GLY A 103 49.93 2.37 -0.37
C GLY A 103 50.40 2.25 -1.83
N LYS A 104 49.49 2.36 -2.80
CA LYS A 104 49.78 2.43 -4.25
C LYS A 104 50.00 3.86 -4.77
N GLY A 105 50.08 4.85 -3.88
CA GLY A 105 50.39 6.25 -4.24
C GLY A 105 49.18 7.18 -4.37
N LEU A 106 47.97 6.72 -4.03
CA LEU A 106 46.81 7.61 -3.96
C LEU A 106 47.00 8.66 -2.84
N LYS A 107 47.03 9.94 -3.21
CA LYS A 107 47.03 11.04 -2.23
C LYS A 107 45.61 11.27 -1.71
N ALA A 108 45.33 10.86 -0.48
CA ALA A 108 44.02 11.01 0.16
C ALA A 108 44.09 11.91 1.41
N THR A 109 43.04 12.70 1.64
CA THR A 109 42.83 13.43 2.89
C THR A 109 42.11 12.55 3.92
N LYS A 110 42.09 12.98 5.19
CA LYS A 110 41.34 12.29 6.25
C LYS A 110 39.87 12.11 5.86
N SER A 111 39.38 10.87 5.93
CA SER A 111 37.98 10.54 5.63
C SER A 111 37.03 11.29 6.58
N LYS A 112 35.93 11.83 6.02
CA LYS A 112 34.81 12.40 6.77
C LYS A 112 33.73 11.36 7.11
N LEU A 113 33.82 10.15 6.54
CA LEU A 113 32.86 9.08 6.82
C LEU A 113 33.08 8.51 8.23
N PRO A 114 32.01 8.14 8.96
CA PRO A 114 32.12 7.45 10.23
C PRO A 114 32.91 6.16 10.10
N VAL A 115 33.85 5.90 11.02
CA VAL A 115 34.60 4.62 11.04
C VAL A 115 33.65 3.50 11.45
N VAL A 116 33.55 2.46 10.62
CA VAL A 116 32.73 1.28 10.89
C VAL A 116 33.63 0.09 11.17
N LYS A 117 33.20 -0.80 12.07
CA LYS A 117 33.94 -2.02 12.43
C LYS A 117 33.32 -3.29 11.85
N VAL A 118 32.20 -3.17 11.14
CA VAL A 118 31.50 -4.30 10.53
C VAL A 118 32.28 -4.83 9.34
N ARG A 119 32.09 -6.10 9.01
CA ARG A 119 32.60 -6.72 7.77
C ARG A 119 31.48 -7.20 6.85
N ALA A 120 30.24 -6.93 7.22
CA ALA A 120 29.06 -7.18 6.42
C ALA A 120 28.02 -6.12 6.73
N SER A 121 27.16 -5.80 5.76
CA SER A 121 25.99 -4.94 5.97
C SER A 121 25.19 -5.40 7.19
N SER A 122 24.94 -4.49 8.13
CA SER A 122 24.11 -4.78 9.29
C SER A 122 22.68 -5.09 8.86
N GLU A 123 22.00 -6.00 9.57
CA GLU A 123 20.60 -6.31 9.28
C GLU A 123 19.74 -5.04 9.28
N GLY A 124 19.20 -4.71 8.11
CA GLY A 124 18.29 -3.61 7.93
C GLY A 124 16.84 -4.05 8.17
N ARG A 125 15.96 -3.09 8.44
CA ARG A 125 14.52 -3.34 8.45
C ARG A 125 14.03 -3.50 7.02
N ALA A 126 13.85 -4.75 6.57
CA ALA A 126 13.20 -5.03 5.30
C ALA A 126 11.78 -4.45 5.28
N ILE A 127 11.35 -3.90 4.13
CA ILE A 127 9.98 -3.38 3.97
C ILE A 127 8.98 -4.54 4.09
N VAL A 128 9.25 -5.64 3.39
CA VAL A 128 8.51 -6.90 3.49
C VAL A 128 9.47 -7.96 4.03
N PRO A 129 9.18 -8.57 5.19
CA PRO A 129 10.05 -9.58 5.76
C PRO A 129 9.99 -10.89 4.95
N ALA A 130 11.06 -11.69 5.03
CA ALA A 130 11.24 -12.86 4.16
C ALA A 130 10.15 -13.94 4.33
N ASP A 131 9.63 -14.09 5.55
CA ASP A 131 8.52 -14.99 5.90
C ASP A 131 7.19 -14.57 5.26
N ARG A 132 7.04 -13.30 4.87
CA ARG A 132 5.85 -12.76 4.21
C ARG A 132 5.98 -12.63 2.70
N THR A 133 7.03 -13.14 2.08
CA THR A 133 7.28 -13.00 0.62
C THR A 133 6.09 -13.46 -0.25
N ARG A 134 5.28 -14.42 0.23
CA ARG A 134 4.14 -15.01 -0.51
C ARG A 134 2.78 -14.40 -0.18
N TYR A 135 2.72 -13.26 0.52
CA TYR A 135 1.47 -12.63 0.96
C TYR A 135 0.42 -12.42 -0.14
N LEU A 136 0.81 -12.10 -1.38
CA LEU A 136 -0.14 -11.95 -2.50
C LEU A 136 -0.78 -13.29 -2.91
N ALA A 137 -0.04 -14.39 -2.79
CA ALA A 137 -0.59 -15.73 -3.01
C ALA A 137 -1.60 -16.09 -1.90
N GLU A 138 -1.28 -15.78 -0.65
CA GLU A 138 -2.18 -15.97 0.51
C GLU A 138 -3.48 -15.17 0.35
N ILE A 139 -3.40 -13.92 -0.13
CA ILE A 139 -4.58 -13.09 -0.44
C ILE A 139 -5.44 -13.74 -1.54
N ALA A 140 -4.80 -14.19 -2.63
CA ALA A 140 -5.52 -14.85 -3.72
C ALA A 140 -6.22 -16.14 -3.26
N ASP A 141 -5.55 -16.95 -2.44
CA ASP A 141 -6.12 -18.18 -1.88
C ASP A 141 -7.25 -17.89 -0.89
N THR A 142 -7.14 -16.81 -0.11
CA THR A 142 -8.22 -16.34 0.78
C THR A 142 -9.48 -15.98 0.00
N VAL A 143 -9.36 -15.21 -1.09
CA VAL A 143 -10.50 -14.80 -1.92
C VAL A 143 -11.13 -16.01 -2.63
N ARG A 144 -10.31 -16.91 -3.19
CA ARG A 144 -10.83 -18.15 -3.80
C ARG A 144 -11.50 -19.06 -2.78
N GLY A 145 -10.92 -19.17 -1.58
CA GLY A 145 -11.49 -19.90 -0.45
C GLY A 145 -12.86 -19.32 -0.07
N TYR A 146 -12.98 -18.00 -0.02
CA TYR A 146 -14.25 -17.32 0.24
C TYR A 146 -15.32 -17.64 -0.81
N HIS A 147 -15.00 -17.59 -2.10
CA HIS A 147 -15.95 -17.97 -3.15
C HIS A 147 -16.38 -19.45 -3.08
N LYS A 148 -15.44 -20.38 -2.81
CA LYS A 148 -15.78 -21.79 -2.60
C LYS A 148 -16.74 -21.96 -1.43
N HIS A 149 -16.50 -21.23 -0.34
CA HIS A 149 -17.38 -21.23 0.82
C HIS A 149 -18.78 -20.69 0.50
N ILE A 150 -18.89 -19.61 -0.28
CA ILE A 150 -20.18 -19.08 -0.75
C ILE A 150 -20.96 -20.15 -1.51
N GLU A 151 -20.37 -20.80 -2.51
CA GLU A 151 -21.07 -21.82 -3.31
C GLU A 151 -21.50 -23.01 -2.45
N GLN A 152 -20.67 -23.43 -1.49
CA GLN A 152 -21.03 -24.49 -0.54
C GLN A 152 -22.24 -24.08 0.32
N GLN A 153 -22.22 -22.90 0.91
CA GLN A 153 -23.30 -22.44 1.81
C GLN A 153 -24.60 -22.16 1.05
N ALA A 154 -24.53 -21.59 -0.15
CA ALA A 154 -25.68 -21.39 -1.02
C ALA A 154 -26.33 -22.72 -1.41
N ARG A 155 -25.53 -23.76 -1.72
CA ARG A 155 -26.06 -25.11 -1.97
C ARG A 155 -26.80 -25.67 -0.76
N VAL A 156 -26.20 -25.59 0.44
CA VAL A 156 -26.83 -26.07 1.68
C VAL A 156 -28.14 -25.33 1.95
N ALA A 157 -28.18 -24.02 1.78
CA ALA A 157 -29.39 -23.21 1.95
C ALA A 157 -30.53 -23.65 1.01
N ARG A 158 -30.21 -23.88 -0.27
CA ARG A 158 -31.16 -24.38 -1.28
C ARG A 158 -31.68 -25.77 -0.96
N GLU A 159 -30.79 -26.69 -0.60
CA GLU A 159 -31.17 -28.06 -0.21
C GLU A 159 -32.09 -28.04 1.02
N ARG A 160 -31.74 -27.23 2.03
CA ARG A 160 -32.56 -27.03 3.23
C ARG A 160 -33.95 -26.49 2.90
N GLN A 161 -34.04 -25.44 2.08
CA GLN A 161 -35.31 -24.88 1.65
C GLN A 161 -36.15 -25.92 0.89
N SER A 162 -35.52 -26.67 0.00
CA SER A 162 -36.19 -27.72 -0.78
C SER A 162 -36.80 -28.80 0.11
N LEU A 163 -36.08 -29.24 1.16
CA LEU A 163 -36.59 -30.19 2.14
C LEU A 163 -37.80 -29.64 2.91
N LYS A 164 -37.77 -28.35 3.29
CA LYS A 164 -38.91 -27.69 3.96
C LYS A 164 -40.14 -27.61 3.06
N ILE A 165 -39.96 -27.25 1.80
CA ILE A 165 -41.04 -27.20 0.80
C ILE A 165 -41.63 -28.59 0.59
N ALA A 166 -40.78 -29.60 0.36
CA ALA A 166 -41.21 -30.99 0.16
C ALA A 166 -41.98 -31.53 1.37
N LYS A 167 -41.51 -31.27 2.59
CA LYS A 167 -42.21 -31.61 3.83
C LYS A 167 -43.63 -31.04 3.85
N GLY A 168 -43.78 -29.74 3.57
CA GLY A 168 -45.09 -29.08 3.53
C GLY A 168 -46.04 -29.67 2.48
N LEU A 169 -45.52 -30.02 1.30
CA LEU A 169 -46.32 -30.68 0.25
C LEU A 169 -46.79 -32.09 0.65
N PHE A 170 -45.95 -32.84 1.36
CA PHE A 170 -46.34 -34.17 1.87
C PHE A 170 -47.43 -34.07 2.94
N GLU A 171 -47.27 -33.14 3.89
CA GLU A 171 -48.26 -32.86 4.94
C GLU A 171 -49.61 -32.44 4.35
N GLN A 172 -49.61 -31.57 3.33
CA GLN A 172 -50.84 -31.15 2.63
C GLN A 172 -51.54 -32.31 1.90
N CYS A 173 -50.77 -33.28 1.41
CA CYS A 173 -51.31 -34.48 0.75
C CYS A 173 -51.70 -35.60 1.74
N GLY A 174 -51.60 -35.37 3.06
CA GLY A 174 -51.84 -36.40 4.07
C GLY A 174 -50.84 -37.56 4.04
N LYS A 175 -49.63 -37.34 3.48
CA LYS A 175 -48.55 -38.33 3.44
C LYS A 175 -47.64 -38.18 4.66
N GLU A 176 -46.98 -39.26 5.04
CA GLU A 176 -46.01 -39.26 6.14
C GLU A 176 -44.80 -38.37 5.83
N ALA A 177 -44.45 -37.47 6.75
CA ALA A 177 -43.37 -36.50 6.59
C ALA A 177 -42.34 -36.51 7.74
N GLY A 178 -42.33 -37.58 8.55
CA GLY A 178 -41.52 -37.67 9.77
C GLY A 178 -40.00 -37.58 9.54
N SER A 179 -39.49 -38.18 8.46
CA SER A 179 -38.06 -38.20 8.13
C SER A 179 -37.51 -36.85 7.64
N PHE A 180 -38.36 -35.91 7.23
CA PHE A 180 -37.90 -34.60 6.76
C PHE A 180 -37.33 -33.74 7.89
N ALA A 181 -37.81 -33.88 9.13
CA ALA A 181 -37.33 -33.08 10.25
C ALA A 181 -35.83 -33.33 10.50
N GLU A 182 -35.42 -34.60 10.53
CA GLU A 182 -34.02 -35.01 10.71
C GLU A 182 -33.12 -34.49 9.57
N LEU A 183 -33.59 -34.57 8.33
CA LEU A 183 -32.84 -34.08 7.17
C LEU A 183 -32.69 -32.55 7.17
N ILE A 184 -33.71 -31.82 7.62
CA ILE A 184 -33.67 -30.36 7.76
C ILE A 184 -32.66 -29.98 8.85
N ASP A 185 -32.72 -30.63 10.02
CA ASP A 185 -31.80 -30.36 11.13
C ASP A 185 -30.34 -30.66 10.75
N TRP A 186 -30.11 -31.72 9.97
CA TRP A 186 -28.80 -32.02 9.38
C TRP A 186 -28.29 -30.86 8.53
N LYS A 187 -29.11 -30.33 7.61
CA LYS A 187 -28.73 -29.18 6.78
C LYS A 187 -28.57 -27.89 7.56
N ASP A 188 -29.39 -27.67 8.59
CA ASP A 188 -29.21 -26.55 9.51
C ASP A 188 -27.85 -26.61 10.23
N GLY A 189 -27.34 -27.81 10.52
CA GLY A 189 -25.98 -28.03 11.06
C GLY A 189 -24.84 -27.73 10.08
N GLU A 190 -25.06 -27.89 8.77
CA GLU A 190 -24.07 -27.57 7.72
C GLU A 190 -24.00 -26.06 7.39
N LEU A 191 -25.04 -25.29 7.73
CA LEU A 191 -25.02 -23.84 7.62
C LEU A 191 -24.19 -23.21 8.74
N THR A 192 -23.24 -22.36 8.34
CA THR A 192 -22.49 -21.55 9.29
C THR A 192 -23.40 -20.56 10.01
N PRO A 193 -23.08 -20.19 11.27
CA PRO A 193 -23.87 -19.22 12.03
C PRO A 193 -24.03 -17.87 11.31
N ALA A 194 -23.00 -17.40 10.60
CA ALA A 194 -23.05 -16.17 9.83
C ALA A 194 -24.01 -16.26 8.64
N ALA A 195 -23.94 -17.35 7.86
CA ALA A 195 -24.84 -17.60 6.74
C ALA A 195 -26.30 -17.72 7.18
N ARG A 196 -26.54 -18.44 8.28
CA ARG A 196 -27.88 -18.57 8.87
C ARG A 196 -28.45 -17.20 9.26
N LYS A 197 -27.66 -16.40 9.96
CA LYS A 197 -28.07 -15.04 10.36
C LYS A 197 -28.38 -14.13 9.17
N LEU A 198 -27.65 -14.26 8.06
CA LEU A 198 -27.93 -13.49 6.83
C LEU A 198 -29.32 -13.82 6.28
N LEU A 199 -29.68 -15.09 6.19
CA LEU A 199 -31.01 -15.53 5.75
C LEU A 199 -32.11 -15.10 6.72
N GLU A 200 -31.90 -15.26 8.03
CA GLU A 200 -32.85 -14.85 9.07
C GLU A 200 -33.13 -13.34 9.05
N MET A 201 -32.11 -12.52 8.77
CA MET A 201 -32.24 -11.05 8.70
C MET A 201 -32.78 -10.54 7.35
N TRP A 202 -32.81 -11.38 6.32
CA TRP A 202 -33.17 -10.95 4.97
C TRP A 202 -34.61 -10.40 4.86
N PRO A 203 -35.65 -11.05 5.42
CA PRO A 203 -37.01 -10.50 5.41
C PRO A 203 -37.08 -9.11 6.06
N LYS A 204 -36.40 -8.92 7.20
CA LYS A 204 -36.36 -7.62 7.87
C LYS A 204 -35.63 -6.56 7.04
N THR A 205 -34.57 -6.97 6.33
CA THR A 205 -33.86 -6.09 5.39
C THR A 205 -34.79 -5.67 4.25
N LYS A 206 -35.54 -6.61 3.65
CA LYS A 206 -36.54 -6.29 2.61
C LYS A 206 -37.58 -5.28 3.10
N GLU A 207 -38.10 -5.45 4.31
CA GLU A 207 -39.03 -4.51 4.94
C GLU A 207 -38.41 -3.11 5.11
N LEU A 208 -37.20 -3.01 5.66
CA LEU A 208 -36.51 -1.74 5.89
C LEU A 208 -36.26 -0.95 4.60
N TYR A 209 -35.91 -1.63 3.51
CA TYR A 209 -35.67 -1.00 2.20
C TYR A 209 -36.93 -0.82 1.35
N ALA A 210 -38.06 -1.39 1.76
CA ALA A 210 -39.37 -1.14 1.14
C ALA A 210 -40.03 0.15 1.65
N ALA A 211 -39.62 0.64 2.83
CA ALA A 211 -40.11 1.88 3.42
C ALA A 211 -39.69 3.13 2.63
N ASP A 212 -40.33 4.25 2.92
CA ASP A 212 -40.04 5.55 2.29
C ASP A 212 -38.81 6.21 2.90
N GLU A 213 -38.55 5.92 4.18
CA GLU A 213 -37.44 6.42 4.96
C GLU A 213 -36.69 5.26 5.62
N TYR A 214 -35.36 5.38 5.67
CA TYR A 214 -34.49 4.52 6.44
C TYR A 214 -34.04 5.25 7.70
N VAL A 215 -34.45 4.73 8.85
CA VAL A 215 -34.19 5.36 10.16
C VAL A 215 -33.14 4.56 10.90
N VAL A 216 -32.00 5.20 11.20
CA VAL A 216 -30.94 4.63 12.04
C VAL A 216 -30.75 5.49 13.27
N LYS A 217 -30.84 4.86 14.44
CA LYS A 217 -30.48 5.51 15.70
C LYS A 217 -29.00 5.25 16.00
N ILE A 218 -28.19 6.31 15.95
CA ILE A 218 -26.77 6.26 16.34
C ILE A 218 -26.61 7.09 17.61
N ARG A 219 -26.44 6.41 18.75
CA ARG A 219 -26.42 7.02 20.08
C ARG A 219 -27.72 7.83 20.31
N ASP A 220 -27.60 9.13 20.53
CA ASP A 220 -28.72 10.05 20.79
C ASP A 220 -29.26 10.73 19.52
N LYS A 221 -28.70 10.41 18.34
CA LYS A 221 -29.12 11.01 17.07
C LYS A 221 -29.87 10.01 16.22
N GLU A 222 -31.05 10.41 15.78
CA GLU A 222 -31.83 9.71 14.77
C GLU A 222 -31.46 10.28 13.39
N ILE A 223 -30.97 9.41 12.51
CA ILE A 223 -30.65 9.77 11.13
C ILE A 223 -31.72 9.15 10.25
N ARG A 224 -32.48 10.00 9.58
CA ARG A 224 -33.48 9.60 8.61
C ARG A 224 -32.93 9.83 7.21
N THR A 225 -33.00 8.81 6.37
CA THR A 225 -32.60 8.91 4.96
C THR A 225 -33.80 8.60 4.09
N GLN A 226 -34.21 9.54 3.24
CA GLN A 226 -35.25 9.29 2.25
C GLN A 226 -34.76 8.21 1.27
N LEU A 227 -35.52 7.11 1.12
CA LEU A 227 -35.16 5.98 0.27
C LEU A 227 -35.68 6.10 -1.15
N THR A 228 -36.58 7.04 -1.42
CA THR A 228 -37.25 7.15 -2.71
C THR A 228 -37.25 8.55 -3.27
N HIS A 229 -37.20 8.64 -4.60
CA HIS A 229 -37.35 9.87 -5.36
C HIS A 229 -38.47 9.69 -6.39
N THR A 230 -39.39 10.63 -6.47
CA THR A 230 -40.50 10.59 -7.43
C THR A 230 -40.09 11.29 -8.72
N SER A 231 -40.21 10.59 -9.85
CA SER A 231 -39.93 11.16 -11.17
C SER A 231 -41.00 12.17 -11.60
N LEU A 232 -40.73 12.94 -12.66
CA LEU A 232 -41.72 13.85 -13.27
C LEU A 232 -43.00 13.13 -13.72
N SER A 233 -42.91 11.84 -14.06
CA SER A 233 -44.06 11.00 -14.45
C SER A 233 -44.82 10.41 -13.26
N GLY A 234 -44.42 10.73 -12.03
CA GLY A 234 -45.02 10.20 -10.80
C GLY A 234 -44.50 8.82 -10.35
N SER A 235 -43.50 8.25 -11.04
CA SER A 235 -42.94 6.95 -10.66
C SER A 235 -42.02 7.07 -9.46
N LYS A 236 -42.20 6.22 -8.45
CA LYS A 236 -41.36 6.16 -7.26
C LYS A 236 -40.12 5.31 -7.50
N ILE A 237 -38.95 5.94 -7.53
CA ILE A 237 -37.66 5.29 -7.80
C ILE A 237 -36.94 5.09 -6.46
N ARG A 238 -36.59 3.85 -6.13
CA ARG A 238 -35.83 3.51 -4.90
C ARG A 238 -34.34 3.79 -5.09
N LYS A 239 -33.67 4.32 -4.05
CA LYS A 239 -32.22 4.52 -4.00
C LYS A 239 -31.45 3.19 -4.08
N VAL A 240 -32.00 2.13 -3.47
CA VAL A 240 -31.47 0.75 -3.52
C VAL A 240 -32.60 -0.19 -3.88
N ALA A 241 -32.43 -0.97 -4.93
CA ALA A 241 -33.37 -2.00 -5.35
C ALA A 241 -32.87 -3.38 -4.89
N LEU A 242 -33.72 -4.12 -4.18
CA LEU A 242 -33.40 -5.46 -3.70
C LEU A 242 -33.91 -6.52 -4.68
N PRO A 243 -33.19 -7.66 -4.83
CA PRO A 243 -33.68 -8.77 -5.63
C PRO A 243 -34.91 -9.42 -4.97
N ASP A 244 -35.79 -9.95 -5.81
CA ASP A 244 -36.99 -10.68 -5.37
C ASP A 244 -36.83 -12.19 -5.56
N PHE A 245 -35.66 -12.70 -5.18
CA PHE A 245 -35.40 -14.14 -5.22
C PHE A 245 -36.28 -14.88 -4.23
N GLU A 246 -36.83 -16.01 -4.69
CA GLU A 246 -37.57 -16.96 -3.84
C GLU A 246 -36.65 -18.06 -3.30
N ASP A 247 -35.55 -18.37 -3.98
CA ASP A 247 -34.58 -19.37 -3.55
C ASP A 247 -33.63 -18.82 -2.46
N ASP A 248 -33.56 -19.54 -1.33
CA ASP A 248 -32.65 -19.22 -0.23
C ASP A 248 -31.18 -19.35 -0.67
N GLY A 249 -30.89 -20.24 -1.63
CA GLY A 249 -29.56 -20.37 -2.21
C GLY A 249 -29.10 -19.12 -2.96
N GLU A 250 -29.92 -18.60 -3.88
CA GLU A 250 -29.63 -17.35 -4.60
C GLU A 250 -29.62 -16.14 -3.66
N THR A 251 -30.52 -16.10 -2.68
CA THR A 251 -30.53 -15.05 -1.64
C THR A 251 -29.22 -15.03 -0.86
N LEU A 252 -28.79 -16.18 -0.33
CA LEU A 252 -27.56 -16.26 0.45
C LEU A 252 -26.32 -15.95 -0.41
N LYS A 253 -26.30 -16.44 -1.66
CA LYS A 253 -25.23 -16.14 -2.62
C LYS A 253 -25.11 -14.64 -2.88
N PHE A 254 -26.23 -13.95 -3.09
CA PHE A 254 -26.26 -12.49 -3.23
C PHE A 254 -25.75 -11.80 -1.96
N LEU A 255 -26.25 -12.16 -0.78
CA LEU A 255 -25.87 -11.54 0.48
C LEU A 255 -24.40 -11.70 0.84
N MET A 256 -23.77 -12.81 0.44
CA MET A 256 -22.35 -13.04 0.69
C MET A 256 -21.45 -12.43 -0.40
N LYS A 257 -21.92 -12.31 -1.64
CA LYS A 257 -21.07 -11.88 -2.76
C LYS A 257 -21.22 -10.39 -3.10
N GLU A 258 -22.44 -9.87 -3.05
CA GLU A 258 -22.83 -8.60 -3.69
C GLU A 258 -23.84 -7.80 -2.87
N ASN A 259 -23.86 -8.01 -1.56
CA ASN A 259 -24.77 -7.41 -0.58
C ASN A 259 -25.09 -5.92 -0.81
N VAL A 260 -26.14 -5.43 -0.15
CA VAL A 260 -26.54 -4.02 -0.19
C VAL A 260 -25.35 -3.10 0.17
N PRO A 261 -25.30 -1.86 -0.37
CA PRO A 261 -24.26 -0.90 -0.01
C PRO A 261 -24.15 -0.73 1.52
N GLY A 262 -22.93 -0.55 2.02
CA GLY A 262 -22.66 -0.44 3.45
C GLY A 262 -22.68 -1.77 4.21
N SER A 263 -22.86 -2.90 3.53
CA SER A 263 -22.78 -4.24 4.13
C SER A 263 -21.71 -5.09 3.45
N PHE A 264 -20.99 -5.91 4.22
CA PHE A 264 -19.96 -6.80 3.68
C PHE A 264 -20.51 -7.70 2.56
N PRO A 265 -19.77 -7.91 1.45
CA PRO A 265 -18.39 -7.50 1.20
C PRO A 265 -18.23 -6.11 0.57
N TYR A 266 -19.25 -5.24 0.68
CA TYR A 266 -19.26 -3.85 0.23
C TYR A 266 -19.14 -3.66 -1.28
N THR A 267 -19.47 -4.70 -2.06
CA THR A 267 -19.39 -4.70 -3.53
C THR A 267 -20.16 -3.54 -4.16
N ALA A 268 -21.35 -3.22 -3.63
CA ALA A 268 -22.18 -2.13 -4.11
C ALA A 268 -21.86 -0.75 -3.50
N GLY A 269 -20.85 -0.68 -2.61
CA GLY A 269 -20.42 0.56 -1.96
C GLY A 269 -20.13 0.35 -0.47
N VAL A 270 -19.18 1.12 0.06
CA VAL A 270 -18.76 1.06 1.47
C VAL A 270 -19.70 1.80 2.44
N PHE A 271 -20.61 2.62 1.92
CA PHE A 271 -21.62 3.34 2.69
C PHE A 271 -23.02 2.88 2.30
N ALA A 272 -23.96 2.90 3.24
CA ALA A 272 -25.35 2.52 2.99
C ALA A 272 -26.02 3.40 1.91
N PHE A 273 -25.75 4.71 1.96
CA PHE A 273 -26.25 5.67 0.99
C PHE A 273 -25.16 6.69 0.66
N LYS A 274 -25.24 7.32 -0.52
CA LYS A 274 -24.39 8.45 -0.88
C LYS A 274 -24.65 9.64 0.06
N ARG A 275 -23.64 10.48 0.29
CA ARG A 275 -23.81 11.71 1.07
C ARG A 275 -24.80 12.65 0.39
N GLU A 276 -25.64 13.29 1.18
CA GLU A 276 -26.47 14.40 0.75
C GLU A 276 -25.69 15.71 0.99
N GLY A 277 -25.68 16.62 0.01
CA GLY A 277 -25.01 17.93 0.12
C GLY A 277 -23.50 17.95 -0.14
N GLU A 278 -22.84 16.80 -0.25
CA GLU A 278 -21.44 16.70 -0.66
C GLU A 278 -21.31 15.78 -1.88
N ASP A 279 -21.43 16.37 -3.07
CA ASP A 279 -21.21 15.67 -4.34
C ASP A 279 -19.75 15.13 -4.38
N PRO A 280 -19.52 13.90 -4.89
CA PRO A 280 -18.18 13.34 -5.00
C PRO A 280 -17.22 14.16 -5.89
N THR A 281 -17.74 15.06 -6.72
CA THR A 281 -16.96 15.92 -7.61
C THR A 281 -15.79 16.56 -6.88
N ARG A 282 -14.59 16.35 -7.43
CA ARG A 282 -13.34 16.90 -6.93
C ARG A 282 -12.56 17.44 -8.13
N MET A 283 -12.45 18.75 -8.23
CA MET A 283 -11.89 19.41 -9.40
C MET A 283 -10.36 19.47 -9.32
N PHE A 284 -9.71 18.90 -10.33
CA PHE A 284 -8.26 18.91 -10.48
C PHE A 284 -7.80 20.25 -11.07
N ALA A 285 -6.90 20.95 -10.38
CA ALA A 285 -6.36 22.23 -10.81
C ALA A 285 -4.89 22.39 -10.40
N GLY A 286 -4.13 23.08 -11.25
CA GLY A 286 -2.73 23.40 -11.04
C GLY A 286 -2.16 23.98 -12.32
N GLU A 287 -1.81 25.26 -12.30
CA GLU A 287 -1.26 25.93 -13.47
C GLU A 287 -0.56 27.23 -13.06
N GLY A 288 0.68 27.43 -13.48
CA GLY A 288 1.46 28.63 -13.17
C GLY A 288 1.90 28.66 -11.71
N ASP A 289 1.77 29.82 -11.07
CA ASP A 289 2.14 30.04 -9.67
C ASP A 289 1.00 29.68 -8.70
N ALA A 290 1.33 29.71 -7.39
CA ALA A 290 0.39 29.49 -6.31
C ALA A 290 -0.84 30.40 -6.40
N PHE A 291 -0.64 31.68 -6.77
CA PHE A 291 -1.71 32.66 -6.86
C PHE A 291 -2.73 32.32 -7.96
N ARG A 292 -2.27 31.94 -9.16
CA ARG A 292 -3.16 31.58 -10.26
C ARG A 292 -3.96 30.33 -9.94
N THR A 293 -3.32 29.35 -9.33
CA THR A 293 -3.99 28.11 -8.94
C THR A 293 -4.99 28.36 -7.81
N ASN A 294 -4.67 29.21 -6.83
CA ASN A 294 -5.63 29.62 -5.79
C ASN A 294 -6.88 30.29 -6.39
N ARG A 295 -6.71 31.21 -7.35
CA ARG A 295 -7.84 31.82 -8.08
C ARG A 295 -8.72 30.77 -8.77
N ARG A 296 -8.08 29.75 -9.37
CA ARG A 296 -8.80 28.63 -9.99
C ARG A 296 -9.57 27.82 -8.94
N PHE A 297 -8.97 27.49 -7.80
CA PHE A 297 -9.65 26.78 -6.71
C PHE A 297 -10.89 27.53 -6.23
N LYS A 298 -10.77 28.84 -5.99
CA LYS A 298 -11.90 29.69 -5.59
C LYS A 298 -13.01 29.66 -6.64
N LYS A 299 -12.66 29.69 -7.93
CA LYS A 299 -13.65 29.66 -9.01
C LYS A 299 -14.37 28.32 -9.15
N VAL A 300 -13.65 27.19 -9.05
CA VAL A 300 -14.25 25.85 -9.23
C VAL A 300 -15.05 25.37 -8.03
N SER A 301 -14.84 25.96 -6.86
CA SER A 301 -15.56 25.65 -5.62
C SER A 301 -16.64 26.68 -5.27
N GLU A 302 -16.84 27.68 -6.13
CA GLU A 302 -17.82 28.74 -5.94
C GLU A 302 -19.25 28.17 -5.82
N GLY A 303 -19.97 28.57 -4.76
CA GLY A 303 -21.34 28.12 -4.50
C GLY A 303 -21.46 26.69 -3.96
N MET A 304 -20.34 25.97 -3.76
CA MET A 304 -20.36 24.62 -3.20
C MET A 304 -20.22 24.67 -1.66
N PRO A 305 -21.10 24.01 -0.89
CA PRO A 305 -21.03 23.99 0.57
C PRO A 305 -19.84 23.18 1.11
N ALA A 306 -19.26 22.30 0.29
CA ALA A 306 -18.08 21.52 0.61
C ALA A 306 -16.94 21.84 -0.37
N HIS A 307 -15.75 22.10 0.16
CA HIS A 307 -14.57 22.44 -0.63
C HIS A 307 -13.70 21.19 -0.81
N ARG A 308 -13.82 20.55 -1.98
CA ARG A 308 -13.06 19.35 -2.35
C ARG A 308 -12.02 19.69 -3.41
N LEU A 309 -10.85 20.14 -2.97
CA LEU A 309 -9.77 20.61 -3.84
C LEU A 309 -8.88 19.44 -4.30
N SER A 310 -8.32 19.52 -5.50
CA SER A 310 -7.31 18.57 -5.98
C SER A 310 -6.20 19.27 -6.75
N THR A 311 -4.97 19.13 -6.26
CA THR A 311 -3.81 19.91 -6.67
C THR A 311 -2.90 19.10 -7.59
N ALA A 312 -2.58 19.70 -8.74
CA ALA A 312 -1.57 19.20 -9.69
C ALA A 312 -0.30 20.06 -9.59
N PHE A 313 0.86 19.45 -9.33
CA PHE A 313 2.15 20.16 -9.27
C PHE A 313 2.87 20.14 -10.61
N ASP A 314 3.67 21.16 -10.90
CA ASP A 314 4.51 21.18 -12.10
C ASP A 314 5.63 20.11 -12.03
N SER A 315 6.29 19.85 -13.16
CA SER A 315 7.36 18.83 -13.17
C SER A 315 8.56 19.17 -12.28
N VAL A 316 8.78 20.44 -11.94
CA VAL A 316 9.93 20.86 -11.12
C VAL A 316 9.68 20.48 -9.66
N THR A 317 8.51 20.84 -9.13
CA THR A 317 8.03 20.43 -7.81
C THR A 317 7.84 18.92 -7.72
N LEU A 318 7.32 18.25 -8.77
CA LEU A 318 7.13 16.79 -8.77
C LEU A 318 8.44 16.00 -8.54
N TYR A 319 9.58 16.58 -8.91
CA TYR A 319 10.92 16.00 -8.73
C TYR A 319 11.67 16.57 -7.51
N GLY A 320 11.04 17.44 -6.73
CA GLY A 320 11.63 18.02 -5.51
C GLY A 320 12.77 18.99 -5.80
N CYS A 321 12.72 19.67 -6.94
CA CYS A 321 13.67 20.71 -7.31
C CYS A 321 13.06 22.10 -7.07
N ASP A 322 13.93 23.07 -6.82
CA ASP A 322 13.56 24.48 -6.84
C ASP A 322 13.54 25.01 -8.28
N PRO A 323 12.72 26.02 -8.59
CA PRO A 323 12.78 26.73 -9.87
C PRO A 323 14.15 27.40 -10.06
N ASP A 324 14.68 27.33 -11.28
CA ASP A 324 16.00 27.85 -11.64
C ASP A 324 15.95 28.50 -13.04
N LEU A 325 16.86 29.45 -13.30
CA LEU A 325 17.07 30.07 -14.61
C LEU A 325 17.69 29.10 -15.62
N ARG A 326 18.28 27.99 -15.16
CA ARG A 326 18.84 26.97 -16.03
C ARG A 326 17.77 26.47 -17.03
N PRO A 327 18.03 26.50 -18.36
CA PRO A 327 16.99 26.29 -19.37
C PRO A 327 16.25 24.94 -19.30
N ASP A 328 16.90 23.90 -18.78
CA ASP A 328 16.29 22.59 -18.55
C ASP A 328 15.20 22.60 -17.46
N ILE A 329 15.26 23.58 -16.54
CA ILE A 329 14.28 23.80 -15.47
C ILE A 329 13.33 24.92 -15.87
N TYR A 330 13.85 26.08 -16.29
CA TYR A 330 13.08 27.31 -16.48
C TYR A 330 11.85 27.13 -17.35
N GLY A 331 11.99 26.45 -18.50
CA GLY A 331 10.89 26.21 -19.44
C GLY A 331 9.79 25.27 -18.93
N LYS A 332 9.96 24.67 -17.75
CA LYS A 332 9.02 23.73 -17.15
C LYS A 332 8.27 24.29 -15.94
N ILE A 333 8.73 25.42 -15.41
CA ILE A 333 8.17 26.04 -14.19
C ILE A 333 6.71 26.46 -14.46
N GLY A 334 5.79 26.01 -13.62
CA GLY A 334 4.36 26.32 -13.70
C GLY A 334 3.62 25.71 -14.91
N ASN A 335 4.29 24.88 -15.69
CA ASN A 335 3.69 24.15 -16.81
C ASN A 335 3.17 22.79 -16.34
N SER A 336 1.97 22.43 -16.81
CA SER A 336 1.29 21.18 -16.44
C SER A 336 1.01 21.01 -14.93
N GLY A 337 1.08 22.09 -14.16
CA GLY A 337 0.84 22.09 -12.73
C GLY A 337 1.25 23.40 -12.06
N VAL A 338 0.98 23.52 -10.77
CA VAL A 338 1.41 24.66 -9.96
C VAL A 338 2.86 24.50 -9.50
N SER A 339 3.64 25.57 -9.58
CA SER A 339 5.00 25.60 -9.03
C SER A 339 4.96 25.97 -7.54
N ILE A 340 5.42 25.05 -6.70
CA ILE A 340 5.52 25.22 -5.23
C ILE A 340 6.93 24.81 -4.82
N ALA A 341 7.72 25.76 -4.34
CA ALA A 341 9.09 25.52 -3.88
C ALA A 341 9.23 25.73 -2.37
N THR A 342 8.41 26.61 -1.80
CA THR A 342 8.51 27.02 -0.40
C THR A 342 7.20 26.79 0.37
N LEU A 343 7.29 26.87 1.70
CA LEU A 343 6.11 26.91 2.56
C LEU A 343 5.21 28.11 2.25
N ASP A 344 5.78 29.26 1.89
CA ASP A 344 5.01 30.47 1.63
C ASP A 344 4.18 30.34 0.34
N ASP A 345 4.71 29.66 -0.68
CA ASP A 345 3.93 29.30 -1.87
C ASP A 345 2.74 28.40 -1.51
N MET A 346 2.94 27.43 -0.61
CA MET A 346 1.87 26.55 -0.13
C MET A 346 0.79 27.31 0.64
N LYS A 347 1.18 28.31 1.44
CA LYS A 347 0.24 29.19 2.15
C LYS A 347 -0.62 29.98 1.17
N VAL A 348 0.00 30.56 0.14
CA VAL A 348 -0.71 31.28 -0.91
C VAL A 348 -1.67 30.35 -1.67
N LEU A 349 -1.24 29.13 -1.98
CA LEU A 349 -2.03 28.17 -2.75
C LEU A 349 -3.40 27.90 -2.12
N TYR A 350 -3.46 27.77 -0.80
CA TYR A 350 -4.69 27.46 -0.05
C TYR A 350 -5.27 28.64 0.73
N ASP A 351 -4.79 29.86 0.48
CA ASP A 351 -5.35 31.05 1.10
C ASP A 351 -6.86 31.20 0.82
N GLY A 352 -7.62 31.55 1.85
CA GLY A 352 -9.08 31.66 1.81
C GLY A 352 -9.85 30.34 1.95
N PHE A 353 -9.16 29.20 2.10
CA PHE A 353 -9.78 27.91 2.44
C PHE A 353 -9.41 27.50 3.87
N ASP A 354 -10.40 27.34 4.76
CA ASP A 354 -10.15 26.78 6.10
C ASP A 354 -9.83 25.29 5.98
N LEU A 355 -8.55 24.95 6.11
CA LEU A 355 -8.05 23.57 5.96
C LEU A 355 -8.46 22.65 7.12
N CYS A 356 -8.89 23.21 8.25
CA CYS A 356 -9.39 22.44 9.39
C CYS A 356 -10.92 22.33 9.43
N ALA A 357 -11.63 22.98 8.50
CA ALA A 357 -13.08 22.87 8.43
C ALA A 357 -13.51 21.43 8.07
N PRO A 358 -14.56 20.89 8.70
CA PRO A 358 -15.02 19.52 8.46
C PRO A 358 -15.57 19.29 7.03
N SER A 359 -15.93 20.37 6.32
CA SER A 359 -16.40 20.37 4.94
C SER A 359 -15.30 20.68 3.91
N THR A 360 -14.05 20.85 4.33
CA THR A 360 -12.91 21.09 3.44
C THR A 360 -12.01 19.86 3.38
N SER A 361 -11.66 19.43 2.18
CA SER A 361 -10.67 18.38 1.96
C SER A 361 -9.79 18.67 0.75
N VAL A 362 -8.49 18.57 0.95
CA VAL A 362 -7.50 18.82 -0.10
C VAL A 362 -6.84 17.50 -0.48
N SER A 363 -6.80 17.21 -1.78
CA SER A 363 -6.01 16.13 -2.36
C SER A 363 -4.83 16.74 -3.11
N MET A 364 -3.63 16.19 -2.93
CA MET A 364 -2.42 16.68 -3.57
C MET A 364 -1.72 15.51 -4.25
N THR A 365 -1.56 15.54 -5.57
CA THR A 365 -0.96 14.44 -6.32
C THR A 365 0.55 14.60 -6.40
N ILE A 366 1.28 13.99 -5.46
CA ILE A 366 2.74 14.06 -5.35
C ILE A 366 3.32 12.71 -4.90
N ASN A 367 4.53 12.37 -5.39
CA ASN A 367 5.17 11.08 -5.12
C ASN A 367 6.53 11.25 -4.41
N GLY A 368 7.63 11.44 -5.16
CA GLY A 368 9.00 11.48 -4.62
C GLY A 368 9.17 12.42 -3.42
N PRO A 369 8.88 13.73 -3.57
CA PRO A 369 9.00 14.70 -2.48
C PRO A 369 7.71 14.83 -1.65
N ALA A 370 6.80 13.83 -1.69
CA ALA A 370 5.54 13.88 -0.93
C ALA A 370 5.73 14.18 0.56
N PRO A 371 6.73 13.63 1.29
CA PRO A 371 6.95 13.98 2.69
C PRO A 371 7.23 15.48 2.91
N ILE A 372 7.93 16.13 1.98
CA ILE A 372 8.27 17.56 2.05
C ILE A 372 7.02 18.41 1.82
N ILE A 373 6.28 18.12 0.74
CA ILE A 373 5.04 18.82 0.39
C ILE A 373 3.96 18.63 1.48
N LEU A 374 3.88 17.43 2.07
CA LEU A 374 2.99 17.17 3.19
C LEU A 374 3.37 18.00 4.43
N ALA A 375 4.67 18.16 4.71
CA ALA A 375 5.13 19.04 5.78
C ALA A 375 4.75 20.50 5.51
N PHE A 376 4.85 20.98 4.27
CA PHE A 376 4.37 22.32 3.90
C PHE A 376 2.86 22.47 4.13
N PHE A 377 2.06 21.48 3.72
CA PHE A 377 0.62 21.50 3.93
C PHE A 377 0.24 21.51 5.41
N PHE A 378 0.86 20.67 6.23
CA PHE A 378 0.58 20.64 7.68
C PHE A 378 0.95 21.96 8.35
N ASN A 379 2.12 22.53 8.03
CA ASN A 379 2.50 23.85 8.58
C ASN A 379 1.54 24.95 8.10
N THR A 380 1.05 24.87 6.85
CA THR A 380 0.03 25.80 6.34
C THR A 380 -1.27 25.70 7.15
N ALA A 381 -1.78 24.49 7.40
CA ALA A 381 -2.99 24.29 8.18
C ALA A 381 -2.84 24.74 9.64
N ILE A 382 -1.67 24.49 10.25
CA ILE A 382 -1.34 24.97 11.60
C ILE A 382 -1.31 26.50 11.64
N ASP A 383 -0.58 27.12 10.71
CA ASP A 383 -0.42 28.57 10.66
C ASP A 383 -1.76 29.29 10.43
N GLN A 384 -2.68 28.70 9.67
CA GLN A 384 -4.05 29.22 9.53
C GLN A 384 -4.77 29.33 10.88
N GLN A 385 -4.71 28.28 11.72
CA GLN A 385 -5.38 28.28 13.02
C GLN A 385 -4.68 29.21 14.02
N VAL A 386 -3.35 29.32 13.96
CA VAL A 386 -2.60 30.29 14.76
C VAL A 386 -2.97 31.72 14.38
N ALA A 387 -3.05 32.02 13.08
CA ALA A 387 -3.46 33.34 12.58
C ALA A 387 -4.90 33.66 12.99
N ARG A 388 -5.82 32.70 12.88
CA ARG A 388 -7.21 32.82 13.34
C ARG A 388 -7.28 33.10 14.83
N PHE A 389 -6.56 32.33 15.65
CA PHE A 389 -6.52 32.56 17.10
C PHE A 389 -6.05 33.97 17.44
N LYS A 390 -4.97 34.45 16.80
CA LYS A 390 -4.46 35.81 16.99
C LYS A 390 -5.49 36.87 16.59
N ALA A 391 -6.20 36.67 15.48
CA ALA A 391 -7.25 37.58 15.05
C ALA A 391 -8.44 37.61 16.03
N ASP A 392 -8.88 36.43 16.49
CA ASP A 392 -10.04 36.29 17.38
C ASP A 392 -9.74 36.76 18.83
N ASN A 393 -8.46 36.73 19.25
CA ASN A 393 -8.06 37.01 20.64
C ASN A 393 -7.14 38.22 20.81
N GLY A 394 -6.65 38.82 19.72
CA GLY A 394 -5.72 39.96 19.75
C GLY A 394 -4.35 39.66 20.36
N ARG A 395 -3.94 38.38 20.46
CA ARG A 395 -2.66 37.94 21.06
C ARG A 395 -2.07 36.71 20.39
#